data_AF-A0AAX6SXG2-F1
#
_entry.id   AF-A0AAX6SXG2-F1
#
_cell.length_a   1.000
_cell.length_b   1.000
_cell.length_c   1.000
_cell.angle_alpha   90.00
_cell.angle_beta   90.00
_cell.angle_gamma   90.00
#
_symmetry.space_group_name_H-M   'P 1'
#
loop_
_entity.id
_entity.type
_entity.pdbx_description
1 polymer ?
#
loop_
_entity_poly.entity_id
_entity_poly.type
_entity_poly.pdbx_seq_one_letter_code
_entity_poly.pdbx_strand_id
1 'polypeptide(L)'
;MKRSSDEDPESEPDDHDKRILFTPKPQTLRQRIAEEIASRNEETSEKSQEDENQDIWEQQQMTKAVKITEGRDIDLSYSSDSLTVKKFAISISFPPVNLEIIKKQLHTRLTLLQNTHRSHQREYERYVEDIKSSKSTIQNLESSSNQALNYKFYKSMKIYVENLIDCLNEKIIHIQEIESSMHALLLKQAMTLMKRRQDELKHESTYLQQLSRKAETSTNGSLTVDENTQRILEEVESRRSKRRQARTFTGNCNHQEGTSSDDELPSTEMTDFQKNQGDILQDHEQVFEDVDDDFCKIQNILLKFQEWREKFPDSYYDAFIGLCIPKLLNPLIRVQLIDWNPLKLGSTGVKQMSWFTSIEEFIDSSVEDTKKDNNPDKKILSTVINKTIIPRLTDFIEFIWDPLSTSQTTSLITHCRVILEEHSTWKNEVSKSKQDLLKSIVSSMKKAIEDDVFIPLYPKSTIEDKTSAYSKFQERQFWSALKLFCNILLWNGLLPDDTLKELGLGKLLNRYLIIALLHAIPGPDVVKKCSQIAACLPEKWFENPAMRTSIPQMEHFIQFLLQSAHNFSRSEFSNEVKEIILILMKIKALNQAESLIEEDHLDLKSLIKEV
;
A
#
# COMPACT_ATOMS: atom_id res chain seq x y z
N MET A 1 53.58 23.45 -6.38
CA MET A 1 54.22 22.17 -6.76
C MET A 1 53.18 21.35 -7.52
N LYS A 2 53.47 21.05 -8.81
CA LYS A 2 52.81 20.14 -9.80
C LYS A 2 51.26 20.22 -9.93
N ARG A 3 50.69 20.85 -10.97
CA ARG A 3 50.57 20.50 -12.43
C ARG A 3 49.86 19.16 -12.73
N SER A 4 48.67 19.26 -13.32
CA SER A 4 48.33 18.62 -14.61
C SER A 4 47.29 19.47 -15.34
N SER A 5 47.70 19.96 -16.52
CA SER A 5 46.92 20.55 -17.62
C SER A 5 46.12 19.43 -18.34
N ASP A 6 45.16 19.65 -19.23
CA ASP A 6 45.05 20.61 -20.33
C ASP A 6 43.58 20.88 -20.71
N GLU A 7 43.42 22.01 -21.41
CA GLU A 7 42.22 22.63 -21.98
C GLU A 7 41.59 21.82 -23.13
N ASP A 8 40.27 22.01 -23.39
CA ASP A 8 39.68 22.75 -24.54
C ASP A 8 38.19 22.33 -24.75
N PRO A 9 37.37 22.94 -25.64
CA PRO A 9 36.36 23.92 -25.21
C PRO A 9 34.95 23.68 -25.81
N GLU A 10 34.04 24.59 -25.43
CA GLU A 10 32.82 25.03 -26.12
C GLU A 10 31.74 24.05 -26.61
N SER A 11 30.55 24.31 -26.05
CA SER A 11 29.23 23.82 -26.40
C SER A 11 28.76 24.27 -27.79
N GLU A 12 28.23 23.34 -28.58
CA GLU A 12 27.15 23.59 -29.55
C GLU A 12 26.02 22.56 -29.35
N PRO A 13 24.76 22.93 -29.65
CA PRO A 13 23.57 22.23 -29.16
C PRO A 13 23.20 21.01 -30.01
N ASP A 14 22.73 19.97 -29.32
CA ASP A 14 22.36 18.68 -29.87
C ASP A 14 21.15 18.80 -30.82
N ASP A 15 21.40 18.47 -32.09
CA ASP A 15 20.43 18.45 -33.19
C ASP A 15 19.39 17.34 -32.94
N HIS A 16 18.23 17.75 -32.44
CA HIS A 16 17.04 16.92 -32.31
C HIS A 16 16.54 16.50 -33.69
N ASP A 17 17.07 15.41 -34.26
CA ASP A 17 16.32 14.58 -35.23
C ASP A 17 16.93 13.19 -35.56
N LYS A 18 17.68 12.56 -34.64
CA LYS A 18 18.10 11.16 -34.82
C LYS A 18 17.12 10.17 -34.19
N ARG A 19 15.94 10.08 -34.81
CA ARG A 19 15.01 8.96 -34.62
C ARG A 19 15.56 7.74 -35.36
N ILE A 20 16.03 6.72 -34.64
CA ILE A 20 16.38 5.43 -35.25
C ILE A 20 15.09 4.77 -35.77
N LEU A 21 14.91 4.78 -37.08
CA LEU A 21 13.80 4.12 -37.77
C LEU A 21 14.13 2.64 -37.96
N PHE A 22 13.51 1.76 -37.18
CA PHE A 22 13.66 0.30 -37.26
C PHE A 22 12.86 -0.37 -38.41
N THR A 23 12.38 0.40 -39.38
CA THR A 23 11.67 -0.12 -40.55
C THR A 23 12.12 0.59 -41.82
N PRO A 24 12.54 -0.12 -42.88
CA PRO A 24 12.84 0.52 -44.15
C PRO A 24 11.56 1.08 -44.76
N LYS A 25 11.62 2.30 -45.31
CA LYS A 25 10.50 2.90 -46.05
C LYS A 25 10.13 1.99 -47.23
N PRO A 26 8.83 1.84 -47.57
CA PRO A 26 8.44 1.01 -48.70
C PRO A 26 8.96 1.63 -50.01
N GLN A 27 10.05 1.08 -50.56
CA GLN A 27 10.52 1.42 -51.90
C GLN A 27 9.53 0.90 -52.93
N THR A 28 9.15 1.78 -53.86
CA THR A 28 8.31 1.39 -55.00
C THR A 28 9.08 0.44 -55.93
N LEU A 29 8.36 -0.45 -56.60
CA LEU A 29 8.93 -1.45 -57.51
C LEU A 29 9.86 -0.83 -58.57
N ARG A 30 9.60 0.41 -59.00
CA ARG A 30 10.43 1.14 -59.95
C ARG A 30 11.80 1.57 -59.40
N GLN A 31 11.90 1.89 -58.11
CA GLN A 31 13.18 2.22 -57.48
C GLN A 31 14.07 0.99 -57.33
N ARG A 32 13.47 -0.16 -56.99
CA ARG A 32 14.21 -1.43 -56.88
C ARG A 32 14.80 -1.87 -58.21
N ILE A 33 14.03 -1.73 -59.29
CA ILE A 33 14.48 -2.05 -60.65
C ILE A 33 15.61 -1.10 -61.09
N ALA A 34 15.57 0.18 -60.71
CA ALA A 34 16.61 1.15 -61.07
C ALA A 34 17.94 0.92 -60.32
N GLU A 35 17.88 0.54 -59.03
CA GLU A 35 19.07 0.23 -58.22
C GLU A 35 19.75 -1.08 -58.69
N GLU A 36 18.97 -2.09 -59.09
CA GLU A 36 19.49 -3.38 -59.58
C GLU A 36 20.09 -3.28 -61.00
N ILE A 37 19.60 -2.36 -61.84
CA ILE A 37 20.20 -2.06 -63.15
C ILE A 37 21.50 -1.24 -62.97
N ALA A 38 21.56 -0.34 -61.98
CA ALA A 38 22.75 0.45 -61.70
C ALA A 38 23.89 -0.39 -61.10
N SER A 39 23.59 -1.32 -60.18
CA SER A 39 24.62 -2.19 -59.59
C SER A 39 25.23 -3.16 -60.59
N ARG A 40 24.47 -3.58 -61.61
CA ARG A 40 24.96 -4.51 -62.64
C ARG A 40 25.92 -3.88 -63.65
N ASN A 41 25.95 -2.54 -63.75
CA ASN A 41 26.83 -1.81 -64.65
C ASN A 41 28.18 -1.44 -64.04
N GLU A 42 28.34 -1.49 -62.70
CA GLU A 42 29.63 -1.19 -62.04
C GLU A 42 30.56 -2.41 -61.89
N GLU A 43 30.05 -3.64 -61.98
CA GLU A 43 30.86 -4.87 -61.79
C GLU A 43 31.43 -5.46 -63.11
N THR A 44 31.13 -4.89 -64.28
CA THR A 44 31.56 -5.44 -65.58
C THR A 44 32.51 -4.51 -66.33
N SER A 45 33.62 -4.10 -65.69
CA SER A 45 34.69 -3.33 -66.36
C SER A 45 35.86 -4.18 -66.89
N GLU A 46 35.88 -5.52 -66.75
CA GLU A 46 36.95 -6.34 -67.30
C GLU A 46 36.47 -7.71 -67.82
N LYS A 47 36.01 -7.77 -69.09
CA LYS A 47 36.14 -8.97 -69.96
C LYS A 47 35.68 -8.72 -71.41
N SER A 48 36.61 -8.30 -72.25
CA SER A 48 36.42 -8.24 -73.71
C SER A 48 36.56 -9.64 -74.33
N GLN A 49 35.42 -10.29 -74.64
CA GLN A 49 35.18 -11.19 -75.80
C GLN A 49 33.90 -12.06 -75.64
N GLU A 50 33.33 -12.20 -74.44
CA GLU A 50 32.06 -12.94 -74.24
C GLU A 50 30.82 -12.07 -74.47
N ASP A 51 30.89 -10.75 -74.23
CA ASP A 51 29.77 -9.82 -74.43
C ASP A 51 29.34 -9.65 -75.89
N GLU A 52 30.28 -9.65 -76.85
CA GLU A 52 29.91 -9.53 -78.27
C GLU A 52 29.06 -10.73 -78.76
N ASN A 53 29.28 -11.92 -78.21
CA ASN A 53 28.49 -13.12 -78.57
C ASN A 53 27.09 -13.11 -77.95
N GLN A 54 26.95 -12.52 -76.76
CA GLN A 54 25.68 -12.36 -76.06
C GLN A 54 24.82 -11.28 -76.76
N ASP A 55 25.42 -10.16 -77.15
CA ASP A 55 24.74 -9.09 -77.90
C ASP A 55 24.25 -9.57 -79.28
N ILE A 56 25.06 -10.35 -80.01
CA ILE A 56 24.65 -10.93 -81.30
C ILE A 56 23.49 -11.93 -81.11
N TRP A 57 23.47 -12.69 -80.01
CA TRP A 57 22.39 -13.63 -79.70
C TRP A 57 21.09 -12.90 -79.29
N GLU A 58 21.18 -11.86 -78.47
CA GLU A 58 20.04 -11.05 -78.05
C GLU A 58 19.42 -10.27 -79.22
N GLN A 59 20.25 -9.72 -80.10
CA GLN A 59 19.78 -9.02 -81.30
C GLN A 59 19.11 -9.97 -82.31
N GLN A 60 19.54 -11.25 -82.38
CA GLN A 60 18.87 -12.29 -83.17
C GLN A 60 17.51 -12.72 -82.57
N GLN A 61 17.35 -12.73 -81.25
CA GLN A 61 16.06 -13.01 -80.60
C GLN A 61 15.09 -11.85 -80.78
N MET A 62 15.55 -10.61 -80.65
CA MET A 62 14.77 -9.40 -80.91
C MET A 62 14.28 -9.35 -82.38
N THR A 63 15.14 -9.72 -83.33
CA THR A 63 14.77 -9.76 -84.76
C THR A 63 13.74 -10.86 -85.07
N LYS A 64 13.76 -11.97 -84.32
CA LYS A 64 12.72 -13.02 -84.40
C LYS A 64 11.40 -12.60 -83.77
N ALA A 65 11.42 -11.88 -82.66
CA ALA A 65 10.23 -11.38 -81.98
C ALA A 65 9.52 -10.27 -82.79
N VAL A 66 10.28 -9.35 -83.41
CA VAL A 66 9.72 -8.25 -84.23
C VAL A 66 9.03 -8.76 -85.49
N LYS A 67 9.52 -9.86 -86.10
CA LYS A 67 8.85 -10.53 -87.24
C LYS A 67 7.54 -11.23 -86.87
N ILE A 68 7.28 -11.50 -85.59
CA ILE A 68 6.05 -12.17 -85.12
C ILE A 68 4.93 -11.15 -84.84
N THR A 69 5.26 -9.86 -84.68
CA THR A 69 4.31 -8.80 -84.30
C THR A 69 3.72 -7.97 -85.45
N GLU A 70 4.24 -8.04 -86.67
CA GLU A 70 3.73 -7.26 -87.83
C GLU A 70 2.69 -7.98 -88.71
N GLY A 71 1.99 -8.99 -88.19
CA GLY A 71 1.02 -9.73 -89.00
C GLY A 71 -0.01 -10.52 -88.21
N ARG A 72 -0.82 -9.84 -87.41
CA ARG A 72 -2.11 -10.38 -86.95
C ARG A 72 -3.16 -9.30 -86.96
N ASP A 73 -3.92 -9.26 -88.06
CA ASP A 73 -5.37 -9.09 -87.99
C ASP A 73 -6.03 -9.95 -89.09
N ILE A 74 -6.80 -10.94 -88.61
CA ILE A 74 -8.07 -11.46 -89.12
C ILE A 74 -8.15 -11.79 -90.63
N ASP A 75 -8.26 -13.09 -90.99
CA ASP A 75 -9.57 -13.69 -91.33
C ASP A 75 -9.48 -15.22 -91.59
N LEU A 76 -10.56 -15.92 -91.26
CA LEU A 76 -10.79 -17.36 -91.47
C LEU A 76 -11.46 -17.58 -92.83
N SER A 77 -10.75 -18.15 -93.82
CA SER A 77 -11.42 -18.95 -94.87
C SER A 77 -10.45 -19.81 -95.68
N TYR A 78 -10.84 -21.08 -95.84
CA TYR A 78 -10.38 -22.01 -96.86
C TYR A 78 -10.39 -21.37 -98.26
N SER A 79 -9.30 -21.51 -99.04
CA SER A 79 -9.33 -22.17 -100.36
C SER A 79 -7.96 -22.21 -101.02
N SER A 80 -7.70 -23.32 -101.69
CA SER A 80 -6.66 -23.55 -102.69
C SER A 80 -6.64 -22.46 -103.77
N ASP A 81 -5.48 -21.90 -104.11
CA ASP A 81 -4.83 -22.08 -105.43
C ASP A 81 -3.74 -21.05 -105.74
N SER A 82 -2.59 -21.59 -106.17
CA SER A 82 -1.65 -21.10 -107.20
C SER A 82 -1.11 -19.66 -107.20
N LEU A 83 0.23 -19.50 -107.17
CA LEU A 83 1.04 -19.21 -108.37
C LEU A 83 2.53 -18.94 -108.05
N THR A 84 3.38 -19.66 -108.80
CA THR A 84 4.73 -19.28 -109.28
C THR A 84 5.88 -19.05 -108.29
N VAL A 85 6.67 -20.10 -108.08
CA VAL A 85 8.10 -20.02 -107.74
C VAL A 85 8.90 -19.81 -109.05
N LYS A 86 9.65 -18.69 -109.15
CA LYS A 86 10.81 -18.61 -110.05
C LYS A 86 12.04 -19.14 -109.31
N LYS A 87 12.57 -20.23 -109.84
CA LYS A 87 13.79 -20.96 -109.46
C LYS A 87 15.01 -20.03 -109.36
N PHE A 88 15.91 -20.34 -108.43
CA PHE A 88 17.28 -20.74 -108.78
C PHE A 88 17.77 -21.81 -107.79
N ALA A 89 18.34 -22.86 -108.35
CA ALA A 89 18.85 -24.05 -107.68
C ALA A 89 20.36 -23.89 -107.41
N ILE A 90 20.82 -24.35 -106.25
CA ILE A 90 22.20 -24.81 -106.06
C ILE A 90 22.13 -26.18 -105.39
N SER A 91 22.67 -27.17 -106.11
CA SER A 91 22.85 -28.55 -105.69
C SER A 91 23.81 -28.67 -104.50
N ILE A 92 23.42 -29.43 -103.48
CA ILE A 92 24.37 -30.07 -102.56
C ILE A 92 24.04 -31.56 -102.58
N SER A 93 25.03 -32.37 -102.90
CA SER A 93 24.92 -33.83 -102.98
C SER A 93 24.56 -34.43 -101.63
N PHE A 94 23.61 -35.35 -101.60
CA PHE A 94 23.39 -36.21 -100.44
C PHE A 94 24.45 -37.32 -100.42
N PRO A 95 25.13 -37.58 -99.29
CA PRO A 95 25.98 -38.76 -99.15
C PRO A 95 25.10 -40.03 -99.13
N PRO A 96 25.62 -41.19 -99.56
CA PRO A 96 24.83 -42.40 -99.72
C PRO A 96 24.32 -42.90 -98.37
N VAL A 97 23.00 -43.05 -98.23
CA VAL A 97 22.36 -43.53 -97.02
C VAL A 97 22.52 -45.05 -96.91
N ASN A 98 23.34 -45.50 -95.96
CA ASN A 98 23.48 -46.89 -95.57
C ASN A 98 22.47 -47.21 -94.43
N LEU A 99 21.85 -48.39 -94.43
CA LEU A 99 20.87 -48.84 -93.43
C LEU A 99 21.40 -48.73 -91.98
N GLU A 100 22.71 -48.92 -91.79
CA GLU A 100 23.40 -48.74 -90.52
C GLU A 100 23.38 -47.29 -90.01
N ILE A 101 23.36 -46.29 -90.90
CA ILE A 101 23.27 -44.87 -90.53
C ILE A 101 21.86 -44.55 -90.03
N ILE A 102 20.83 -45.05 -90.71
CA ILE A 102 19.43 -44.89 -90.27
C ILE A 102 19.21 -45.59 -88.93
N LYS A 103 19.72 -46.82 -88.76
CA LYS A 103 19.63 -47.57 -87.51
C LYS A 103 20.34 -46.86 -86.35
N LYS A 104 21.54 -46.29 -86.59
CA LYS A 104 22.21 -45.44 -85.61
C LYS A 104 21.40 -44.19 -85.29
N GLN A 105 20.83 -43.52 -86.29
CA GLN A 105 20.04 -42.30 -86.08
C GLN A 105 18.73 -42.57 -85.30
N LEU A 106 18.07 -43.70 -85.56
CA LEU A 106 16.92 -44.16 -84.79
C LEU A 106 17.32 -44.55 -83.35
N HIS A 107 18.45 -45.23 -83.18
CA HIS A 107 18.96 -45.57 -81.85
C HIS A 107 19.32 -44.31 -81.05
N THR A 108 19.96 -43.31 -81.66
CA THR A 108 20.24 -42.01 -81.05
C THR A 108 18.97 -41.25 -80.68
N ARG A 109 17.93 -41.29 -81.53
CA ARG A 109 16.63 -40.68 -81.19
C ARG A 109 15.92 -41.41 -80.06
N LEU A 110 15.97 -42.75 -80.04
CA LEU A 110 15.38 -43.56 -78.98
C LEU A 110 16.09 -43.29 -77.64
N THR A 111 17.42 -43.25 -77.62
CA THR A 111 18.17 -42.94 -76.39
C THR A 111 17.94 -41.51 -75.92
N LEU A 112 17.84 -40.53 -76.83
CA LEU A 112 17.46 -39.16 -76.48
C LEU A 112 16.06 -39.12 -75.84
N LEU A 113 15.09 -39.85 -76.41
CA LEU A 113 13.71 -39.87 -75.93
C LEU A 113 13.58 -40.60 -74.58
N GLN A 114 14.33 -41.68 -74.39
CA GLN A 114 14.42 -42.37 -73.09
C GLN A 114 15.08 -41.49 -72.02
N ASN A 115 16.12 -40.73 -72.39
CA ASN A 115 16.80 -39.82 -71.48
C ASN A 115 15.89 -38.63 -71.09
N THR A 116 15.15 -38.06 -72.04
CA THR A 116 14.16 -37.00 -71.77
C THR A 116 13.00 -37.52 -70.92
N HIS A 117 12.48 -38.72 -71.21
CA HIS A 117 11.44 -39.32 -70.37
C HIS A 117 11.93 -39.56 -68.93
N ARG A 118 13.14 -40.11 -68.75
CA ARG A 118 13.75 -40.24 -67.41
C ARG A 118 13.97 -38.89 -66.73
N SER A 119 14.31 -37.84 -67.49
CA SER A 119 14.43 -36.48 -66.95
C SER A 119 13.08 -35.98 -66.45
N HIS A 120 12.05 -36.02 -67.29
CA HIS A 120 10.70 -35.58 -66.93
C HIS A 120 10.10 -36.40 -65.77
N GLN A 121 10.39 -37.70 -65.70
CA GLN A 121 9.95 -38.56 -64.60
C GLN A 121 10.56 -38.12 -63.26
N ARG A 122 11.86 -37.80 -63.23
CA ARG A 122 12.52 -37.28 -62.03
C ARG A 122 12.01 -35.88 -61.66
N GLU A 123 11.71 -35.04 -62.64
CA GLU A 123 11.10 -33.72 -62.39
C GLU A 123 9.69 -33.88 -61.83
N TYR A 124 8.89 -34.80 -62.35
CA TYR A 124 7.56 -35.11 -61.83
C TYR A 124 7.62 -35.61 -60.37
N GLU A 125 8.52 -36.55 -60.07
CA GLU A 125 8.72 -37.04 -58.70
C GLU A 125 9.14 -35.91 -57.75
N ARG A 126 10.03 -35.02 -58.20
CA ARG A 126 10.40 -33.82 -57.45
C ARG A 126 9.20 -32.93 -57.17
N TYR A 127 8.39 -32.64 -58.19
CA TYR A 127 7.18 -31.82 -58.01
C TYR A 127 6.18 -32.46 -57.04
N VAL A 128 6.03 -33.78 -57.04
CA VAL A 128 5.15 -34.49 -56.11
C VAL A 128 5.64 -34.33 -54.67
N GLU A 129 6.94 -34.45 -54.42
CA GLU A 129 7.54 -34.24 -53.09
C GLU A 129 7.40 -32.77 -52.65
N ASP A 130 7.64 -31.82 -53.55
CA ASP A 130 7.50 -30.38 -53.28
C ASP A 130 6.04 -30.01 -52.95
N ILE A 131 5.07 -30.60 -53.64
CA ILE A 131 3.64 -30.40 -53.33
C ILE A 131 3.31 -30.96 -51.93
N LYS A 132 3.87 -32.12 -51.57
CA LYS A 132 3.64 -32.75 -50.27
C LYS A 132 4.27 -31.94 -49.13
N SER A 133 5.50 -31.48 -49.30
CA SER A 133 6.19 -30.61 -48.32
C SER A 133 5.47 -29.28 -48.16
N SER A 134 5.01 -28.69 -49.27
CA SER A 134 4.22 -27.45 -49.25
C SER A 134 2.89 -27.63 -48.51
N LYS A 135 2.15 -28.73 -48.77
CA LYS A 135 0.91 -29.04 -48.02
C LYS A 135 1.15 -29.20 -46.53
N SER A 136 2.21 -29.91 -46.12
CA SER A 136 2.57 -30.05 -44.71
C SER A 136 2.93 -28.71 -44.08
N THR A 137 3.60 -27.83 -44.83
CA THR A 137 3.99 -26.50 -44.37
C THR A 137 2.76 -25.61 -44.19
N ILE A 138 1.82 -25.64 -45.13
CA ILE A 138 0.55 -24.92 -45.05
C ILE A 138 -0.24 -25.39 -43.82
N GLN A 139 -0.39 -26.70 -43.61
CA GLN A 139 -1.11 -27.23 -42.46
C GLN A 139 -0.48 -26.82 -41.12
N ASN A 140 0.85 -26.81 -41.03
CA ASN A 140 1.58 -26.35 -39.85
C ASN A 140 1.34 -24.84 -39.61
N LEU A 141 1.36 -24.01 -40.66
CA LEU A 141 1.09 -22.58 -40.57
C LEU A 141 -0.37 -22.30 -40.19
N GLU A 142 -1.33 -23.05 -40.70
CA GLU A 142 -2.74 -22.90 -40.32
C GLU A 142 -2.98 -23.31 -38.86
N SER A 143 -2.30 -24.36 -38.38
CA SER A 143 -2.34 -24.75 -36.95
C SER A 143 -1.68 -23.73 -36.02
N SER A 144 -0.84 -22.83 -36.55
CA SER A 144 -0.20 -21.74 -35.79
C SER A 144 -1.12 -20.53 -35.53
N SER A 145 -2.40 -20.58 -35.96
CA SER A 145 -3.42 -19.53 -35.77
C SER A 145 -3.51 -18.96 -34.33
N ASN A 146 -3.17 -19.75 -33.32
CA ASN A 146 -3.09 -19.31 -31.92
C ASN A 146 -2.12 -18.13 -31.70
N GLN A 147 -1.05 -17.98 -32.49
CA GLN A 147 -0.12 -16.86 -32.35
C GLN A 147 -0.75 -15.50 -32.68
N ALA A 148 -1.68 -15.44 -33.63
CA ALA A 148 -2.35 -14.18 -33.99
C ALA A 148 -3.29 -13.71 -32.86
N LEU A 149 -3.99 -14.64 -32.21
CA LEU A 149 -4.84 -14.36 -31.05
C LEU A 149 -4.02 -13.92 -29.84
N ASN A 150 -2.89 -14.60 -29.58
CA ASN A 150 -1.96 -14.23 -28.52
C ASN A 150 -1.39 -12.83 -28.74
N TYR A 151 -0.94 -12.52 -29.95
CA TYR A 151 -0.44 -11.19 -30.31
C TYR A 151 -1.52 -10.11 -30.10
N LYS A 152 -2.76 -10.38 -30.52
CA LYS A 152 -3.88 -9.44 -30.32
C LYS A 152 -4.13 -9.19 -28.83
N PHE A 153 -4.10 -10.24 -28.01
CA PHE A 153 -4.25 -10.12 -26.56
C PHE A 153 -3.13 -9.25 -25.96
N TYR A 154 -1.86 -9.60 -26.19
CA TYR A 154 -0.73 -8.86 -25.62
C TYR A 154 -0.68 -7.40 -26.08
N LYS A 155 -1.03 -7.14 -27.35
CA LYS A 155 -1.14 -5.76 -27.85
C LYS A 155 -2.25 -5.00 -27.13
N SER A 156 -3.42 -5.61 -26.95
CA SER A 156 -4.53 -4.99 -26.23
C SER A 156 -4.19 -4.75 -24.75
N MET A 157 -3.59 -5.73 -24.09
CA MET A 157 -3.20 -5.63 -22.69
C MET A 157 -2.12 -4.57 -22.49
N LYS A 158 -1.15 -4.49 -23.40
CA LYS A 158 -0.12 -3.45 -23.39
C LYS A 158 -0.76 -2.05 -23.46
N ILE A 159 -1.63 -1.82 -24.45
CA ILE A 159 -2.33 -0.53 -24.60
C ILE A 159 -3.15 -0.20 -23.35
N TYR A 160 -3.86 -1.20 -22.81
CA TYR A 160 -4.63 -1.02 -21.58
C TYR A 160 -3.74 -0.60 -20.40
N VAL A 161 -2.62 -1.29 -20.18
CA VAL A 161 -1.70 -0.98 -19.07
C VAL A 161 -1.00 0.37 -19.27
N GLU A 162 -0.61 0.72 -20.49
CA GLU A 162 -0.04 2.05 -20.81
C GLU A 162 -1.06 3.16 -20.47
N ASN A 163 -2.29 3.04 -20.96
CA ASN A 163 -3.35 4.01 -20.67
C ASN A 163 -3.68 4.09 -19.17
N LEU A 164 -3.71 2.95 -18.47
CA LEU A 164 -3.93 2.91 -17.01
C LEU A 164 -2.81 3.65 -16.27
N ILE A 165 -1.55 3.39 -16.63
CA ILE A 165 -0.41 4.05 -16.00
C ILE A 165 -0.43 5.56 -16.27
N ASP A 166 -0.70 5.98 -17.50
CA ASP A 166 -0.77 7.39 -17.88
C ASP A 166 -1.88 8.11 -17.09
N CYS A 167 -3.07 7.50 -17.01
CA CYS A 167 -4.19 8.00 -16.20
C CYS A 167 -3.81 8.15 -14.71
N LEU A 168 -3.25 7.10 -14.11
CA LEU A 168 -2.87 7.13 -12.69
C LEU A 168 -1.76 8.15 -12.41
N ASN A 169 -0.81 8.31 -13.33
CA ASN A 169 0.26 9.30 -13.23
C ASN A 169 -0.25 10.74 -13.33
N GLU A 170 -1.28 11.00 -14.13
CA GLU A 170 -1.92 12.32 -14.18
C GLU A 170 -2.67 12.61 -12.87
N LYS A 171 -3.41 11.62 -12.36
CA LYS A 171 -4.24 11.80 -11.15
C LYS A 171 -3.45 11.81 -9.84
N ILE A 172 -2.25 11.22 -9.79
CA ILE A 172 -1.49 11.09 -8.52
C ILE A 172 -1.19 12.41 -7.83
N ILE A 173 -0.96 13.49 -8.60
CA ILE A 173 -0.65 14.82 -8.05
C ILE A 173 -1.90 15.37 -7.34
N HIS A 174 -3.06 15.27 -7.99
CA HIS A 174 -4.34 15.68 -7.41
C HIS A 174 -4.64 14.88 -6.14
N ILE A 175 -4.44 13.55 -6.17
CA ILE A 175 -4.63 12.68 -5.00
C ILE A 175 -3.74 13.15 -3.83
N GLN A 176 -2.46 13.45 -4.08
CA GLN A 176 -1.53 13.94 -3.07
C GLN A 176 -1.96 15.28 -2.48
N GLU A 177 -2.49 16.19 -3.29
CA GLU A 177 -2.98 17.50 -2.83
C GLU A 177 -4.19 17.37 -1.89
N ILE A 178 -5.17 16.53 -2.25
CA ILE A 178 -6.35 16.27 -1.41
C ILE A 178 -5.94 15.55 -0.12
N GLU A 179 -5.09 14.53 -0.20
CA GLU A 179 -4.56 13.83 0.97
C GLU A 179 -3.84 14.79 1.92
N SER A 180 -3.00 15.68 1.38
CA SER A 180 -2.27 16.69 2.15
C SER A 180 -3.23 17.68 2.81
N SER A 181 -4.27 18.10 2.10
CA SER A 181 -5.31 19.01 2.61
C SER A 181 -6.11 18.37 3.74
N MET A 182 -6.53 17.11 3.57
CA MET A 182 -7.23 16.35 4.61
C MET A 182 -6.34 16.12 5.83
N HIS A 183 -5.08 15.72 5.62
CA HIS A 183 -4.12 15.54 6.71
C HIS A 183 -3.89 16.85 7.47
N ALA A 184 -3.69 17.97 6.77
CA ALA A 184 -3.50 19.27 7.38
C ALA A 184 -4.72 19.72 8.21
N LEU A 185 -5.94 19.44 7.73
CA LEU A 185 -7.17 19.73 8.46
C LEU A 185 -7.25 18.94 9.78
N LEU A 186 -6.98 17.63 9.73
CA LEU A 186 -6.98 16.76 10.91
C LEU A 186 -5.84 17.10 11.87
N LEU A 187 -4.66 17.41 11.35
CA LEU A 187 -3.51 17.84 12.14
C LEU A 187 -3.79 19.15 12.87
N LYS A 188 -4.37 20.13 12.19
CA LYS A 188 -4.78 21.41 12.80
C LYS A 188 -5.76 21.18 13.94
N GLN A 189 -6.73 20.30 13.76
CA GLN A 189 -7.68 19.93 14.81
C GLN A 189 -6.96 19.30 16.02
N ALA A 190 -6.12 18.30 15.79
CA ALA A 190 -5.37 17.62 16.85
C ALA A 190 -4.47 18.59 17.64
N MET A 191 -3.71 19.44 16.93
CA MET A 191 -2.86 20.46 17.54
C MET A 191 -3.66 21.48 18.35
N THR A 192 -4.84 21.88 17.88
CA THR A 192 -5.70 22.83 18.60
C THR A 192 -6.20 22.23 19.92
N LEU A 193 -6.65 20.98 19.90
CA LEU A 193 -7.08 20.27 21.11
C LEU A 193 -5.93 20.05 22.10
N MET A 194 -4.77 19.62 21.62
CA MET A 194 -3.58 19.42 22.45
C MET A 194 -3.11 20.73 23.09
N LYS A 195 -2.95 21.79 22.28
CA LYS A 195 -2.54 23.11 22.77
C LYS A 195 -3.52 23.66 23.79
N ARG A 196 -4.83 23.54 23.52
CA ARG A 196 -5.87 23.97 24.45
C ARG A 196 -5.69 23.28 25.81
N ARG A 197 -5.54 21.96 25.84
CA ARG A 197 -5.32 21.20 27.09
C ARG A 197 -4.09 21.68 27.86
N GLN A 198 -2.97 21.92 27.17
CA GLN A 198 -1.74 22.39 27.80
C GLN A 198 -1.86 23.82 28.33
N ASP A 199 -2.51 24.71 27.58
CA ASP A 199 -2.79 26.08 28.00
C ASP A 199 -3.72 26.11 29.23
N GLU A 200 -4.78 25.28 29.24
CA GLU A 200 -5.67 25.12 30.40
C GLU A 200 -4.89 24.71 31.65
N LEU A 201 -4.05 23.68 31.54
CA LEU A 201 -3.23 23.18 32.64
C LEU A 201 -2.26 24.26 33.17
N LYS A 202 -1.63 25.00 32.25
CA LYS A 202 -0.70 26.07 32.59
C LYS A 202 -1.38 27.24 33.29
N HIS A 203 -2.52 27.70 32.78
CA HIS A 203 -3.28 28.81 33.38
C HIS A 203 -3.84 28.43 34.74
N GLU A 204 -4.41 27.23 34.88
CA GLU A 204 -4.95 26.75 36.15
C GLU A 204 -3.87 26.57 37.22
N SER A 205 -2.70 26.01 36.84
CA SER A 205 -1.54 25.89 37.73
C SER A 205 -1.00 27.26 38.15
N THR A 206 -0.85 28.21 37.22
CA THR A 206 -0.36 29.57 37.50
C THR A 206 -1.30 30.33 38.43
N TYR A 207 -2.61 30.22 38.20
CA TYR A 207 -3.64 30.82 39.06
C TYR A 207 -3.55 30.30 40.50
N LEU A 208 -3.42 28.98 40.68
CA LEU A 208 -3.27 28.37 42.01
C LEU A 208 -1.96 28.77 42.71
N GLN A 209 -0.87 28.96 41.97
CA GLN A 209 0.39 29.48 42.53
C GLN A 209 0.25 30.94 43.00
N GLN A 210 -0.46 31.78 42.23
CA GLN A 210 -0.73 33.17 42.62
C GLN A 210 -1.62 33.26 43.87
N LEU A 211 -2.66 32.41 43.94
CA LEU A 211 -3.51 32.29 45.13
C LEU A 211 -2.71 31.95 46.39
N SER A 212 -1.71 31.07 46.27
CA SER A 212 -0.84 30.67 47.40
C SER A 212 -0.01 31.86 47.88
N ARG A 213 0.63 32.59 46.95
CA ARG A 213 1.44 33.78 47.28
C ARG A 213 0.61 34.88 47.96
N LYS A 214 -0.66 35.04 47.55
CA LYS A 214 -1.58 36.01 48.15
C LYS A 214 -1.93 35.66 49.60
N ALA A 215 -2.07 34.37 49.92
CA ALA A 215 -2.31 33.93 51.29
C ALA A 215 -1.11 34.20 52.22
N GLU A 216 0.12 34.17 51.68
CA GLU A 216 1.36 34.43 52.42
C GLU A 216 1.67 35.93 52.58
N THR A 217 1.27 36.77 51.63
CA THR A 217 1.53 38.22 51.63
C THR A 217 0.29 39.02 52.00
N SER A 218 -0.10 39.01 53.28
CA SER A 218 -1.26 39.75 53.79
C SER A 218 -1.09 41.28 53.86
N THR A 219 -0.07 41.87 53.21
CA THR A 219 0.22 43.31 53.32
C THR A 219 0.43 43.94 51.95
N ASN A 220 -0.61 44.64 51.47
CA ASN A 220 -0.59 45.68 50.44
C ASN A 220 0.13 45.37 49.11
N GLY A 221 -0.58 44.70 48.21
CA GLY A 221 -0.28 44.71 46.77
C GLY A 221 -1.37 43.98 45.99
N SER A 222 -2.30 44.72 45.36
CA SER A 222 -3.30 44.13 44.48
C SER A 222 -2.64 43.66 43.18
N LEU A 223 -2.06 42.46 43.18
CA LEU A 223 -1.77 41.73 41.95
C LEU A 223 -3.10 41.25 41.39
N THR A 224 -3.67 42.01 40.46
CA THR A 224 -4.83 41.64 39.67
C THR A 224 -4.50 40.35 38.91
N VAL A 225 -5.32 39.31 39.09
CA VAL A 225 -5.27 38.13 38.21
C VAL A 225 -5.38 38.64 36.78
N ASP A 226 -4.48 38.20 35.92
CA ASP A 226 -4.48 38.54 34.50
C ASP A 226 -5.88 38.26 33.90
N GLU A 227 -6.51 39.28 33.29
CA GLU A 227 -7.88 39.20 32.76
C GLU A 227 -8.03 38.04 31.76
N ASN A 228 -6.97 37.75 31.01
CA ASN A 228 -6.93 36.63 30.08
C ASN A 228 -6.97 35.27 30.81
N THR A 229 -6.17 35.11 31.88
CA THR A 229 -6.20 33.91 32.73
C THR A 229 -7.58 33.70 33.37
N GLN A 230 -8.23 34.76 33.85
CA GLN A 230 -9.58 34.69 34.42
C GLN A 230 -10.61 34.23 33.39
N ARG A 231 -10.59 34.82 32.18
CA ARG A 231 -11.49 34.44 31.08
C ARG A 231 -11.33 32.97 30.68
N ILE A 232 -10.09 32.48 30.59
CA ILE A 232 -9.80 31.08 30.25
C ILE A 232 -10.38 30.14 31.32
N LEU A 233 -10.19 30.43 32.61
CA LEU A 233 -10.71 29.60 33.70
C LEU A 233 -12.25 29.53 33.69
N GLU A 234 -12.91 30.65 33.42
CA GLU A 234 -14.38 30.70 33.31
C GLU A 234 -14.89 29.87 32.12
N GLU A 235 -14.21 29.96 30.97
CA GLU A 235 -14.54 29.16 29.79
C GLU A 235 -14.36 27.65 30.04
N VAL A 236 -13.26 27.28 30.70
CA VAL A 236 -12.95 25.92 31.10
C VAL A 236 -14.02 25.36 32.06
N GLU A 237 -14.37 26.11 33.10
CA GLU A 237 -15.39 25.70 34.07
C GLU A 237 -16.78 25.63 33.44
N SER A 238 -17.10 26.54 32.51
CA SER A 238 -18.33 26.50 31.71
C SER A 238 -18.44 25.20 30.92
N ARG A 239 -17.38 24.79 30.21
CA ARG A 239 -17.34 23.50 29.48
C ARG A 239 -17.49 22.31 30.43
N ARG A 240 -16.73 22.29 31.54
CA ARG A 240 -16.83 21.23 32.56
C ARG A 240 -18.24 21.16 33.16
N SER A 241 -18.88 22.30 33.41
CA SER A 241 -20.26 22.39 33.90
C SER A 241 -21.28 21.81 32.91
N LYS A 242 -21.18 22.17 31.62
CA LYS A 242 -22.02 21.59 30.56
C LYS A 242 -21.91 20.07 30.49
N ARG A 243 -20.70 19.51 30.60
CA ARG A 243 -20.51 18.04 30.63
C ARG A 243 -21.13 17.40 31.86
N ARG A 244 -20.99 18.02 33.04
CA ARG A 244 -21.65 17.53 34.26
C ARG A 244 -23.16 17.48 34.08
N GLN A 245 -23.76 18.54 33.54
CA GLN A 245 -25.20 18.60 33.26
C GLN A 245 -25.64 17.53 32.24
N ALA A 246 -24.90 17.36 31.15
CA ALA A 246 -25.19 16.33 30.15
C ALA A 246 -25.17 14.91 30.75
N ARG A 247 -24.22 14.62 31.65
CA ARG A 247 -24.11 13.31 32.31
C ARG A 247 -25.18 13.07 33.38
N THR A 248 -25.59 14.12 34.09
CA THR A 248 -26.73 14.00 35.00
C THR A 248 -28.01 13.65 34.25
N PHE A 249 -28.18 14.15 33.02
CA PHE A 249 -29.33 13.81 32.18
C PHE A 249 -29.30 12.35 31.68
N THR A 250 -28.10 11.80 31.43
CA THR A 250 -27.94 10.39 31.00
C THR A 250 -27.86 9.38 32.16
N GLY A 251 -28.01 9.84 33.41
CA GLY A 251 -27.97 8.98 34.60
C GLY A 251 -26.56 8.53 35.03
N ASN A 252 -25.49 9.08 34.44
CA ASN A 252 -24.11 8.71 34.76
C ASN A 252 -23.49 9.69 35.78
N CYS A 253 -23.89 9.57 37.05
CA CYS A 253 -23.44 10.46 38.14
C CYS A 253 -22.09 10.06 38.78
N ASN A 254 -21.52 8.89 38.45
CA ASN A 254 -20.29 8.38 39.09
C ASN A 254 -18.99 8.85 38.43
N HIS A 255 -19.09 9.70 37.40
CA HIS A 255 -17.95 10.19 36.64
C HIS A 255 -16.95 10.98 37.50
N GLN A 256 -15.65 10.65 37.38
CA GLN A 256 -14.58 11.38 38.03
C GLN A 256 -14.05 12.49 37.13
N GLU A 257 -14.03 13.73 37.62
CA GLU A 257 -13.45 14.85 36.87
C GLU A 257 -11.99 14.54 36.51
N GLY A 258 -11.60 14.78 35.25
CA GLY A 258 -10.28 14.40 34.73
C GLY A 258 -10.30 13.16 33.82
N THR A 259 -11.37 12.34 33.86
CA THR A 259 -11.48 11.15 32.99
C THR A 259 -12.11 11.43 31.61
N SER A 260 -12.46 12.68 31.31
CA SER A 260 -13.04 13.09 30.01
C SER A 260 -11.97 13.09 28.89
N SER A 261 -12.31 12.73 27.65
CA SER A 261 -11.36 12.82 26.50
C SER A 261 -11.16 14.22 25.97
N ASP A 262 -12.10 15.12 26.24
CA ASP A 262 -12.03 16.52 25.82
C ASP A 262 -11.87 16.68 24.29
N ASP A 263 -12.38 15.73 23.51
CA ASP A 263 -12.37 15.77 22.03
C ASP A 263 -13.35 16.82 21.44
N GLU A 264 -14.05 17.58 22.28
CA GLU A 264 -15.08 18.54 21.90
C GLU A 264 -14.47 19.83 21.31
N LEU A 265 -15.01 20.30 20.18
CA LEU A 265 -14.69 21.60 19.61
C LEU A 265 -15.80 22.63 19.93
N PRO A 266 -15.47 23.94 20.03
CA PRO A 266 -16.45 25.01 19.99
C PRO A 266 -17.36 24.90 18.76
N SER A 267 -18.62 25.34 18.87
CA SER A 267 -19.61 25.18 17.79
C SER A 267 -19.18 25.83 16.48
N THR A 268 -18.53 26.99 16.54
CA THR A 268 -18.00 27.70 15.36
C THR A 268 -16.85 26.95 14.70
N GLU A 269 -15.90 26.44 15.48
CA GLU A 269 -14.79 25.64 14.96
C GLU A 269 -15.28 24.32 14.38
N MET A 270 -16.31 23.70 14.97
CA MET A 270 -16.93 22.50 14.45
C MET A 270 -17.59 22.75 13.08
N THR A 271 -18.34 23.85 12.92
CA THR A 271 -18.95 24.18 11.63
C THR A 271 -17.90 24.50 10.57
N ASP A 272 -16.83 25.20 10.94
CA ASP A 272 -15.72 25.51 10.03
C ASP A 272 -14.97 24.23 9.62
N PHE A 273 -14.72 23.32 10.57
CA PHE A 273 -14.12 22.02 10.30
C PHE A 273 -14.98 21.20 9.34
N GLN A 274 -16.29 21.09 9.60
CA GLN A 274 -17.22 20.33 8.76
C GLN A 274 -17.32 20.91 7.36
N LYS A 275 -17.32 22.25 7.24
CA LYS A 275 -17.30 22.92 5.95
C LYS A 275 -16.02 22.60 5.17
N ASN A 276 -14.85 22.82 5.77
CA ASN A 276 -13.57 22.53 5.12
C ASN A 276 -13.43 21.05 4.77
N GLN A 277 -13.92 20.16 5.63
CA GLN A 277 -13.96 18.72 5.33
C GLN A 277 -14.87 18.44 4.13
N GLY A 278 -16.05 19.05 4.07
CA GLY A 278 -16.99 18.93 2.96
C GLY A 278 -16.39 19.42 1.63
N ASP A 279 -15.71 20.57 1.65
CA ASP A 279 -15.03 21.13 0.47
C ASP A 279 -13.95 20.14 -0.05
N ILE A 280 -13.13 19.57 0.84
CA ILE A 280 -12.11 18.56 0.46
C ILE A 280 -12.76 17.27 -0.07
N LEU A 281 -13.89 16.84 0.51
CA LEU A 281 -14.59 15.64 0.05
C LEU A 281 -15.26 15.83 -1.31
N GLN A 282 -15.69 17.06 -1.63
CA GLN A 282 -16.18 17.41 -2.96
C GLN A 282 -15.06 17.32 -4.01
N ASP A 283 -13.86 17.81 -3.69
CA ASP A 283 -12.69 17.66 -4.58
C ASP A 283 -12.32 16.17 -4.75
N HIS A 284 -12.40 15.38 -3.68
CA HIS A 284 -12.22 13.92 -3.72
C HIS A 284 -13.18 13.22 -4.69
N GLU A 285 -14.45 13.61 -4.75
CA GLU A 285 -15.43 13.02 -5.68
C GLU A 285 -15.10 13.31 -7.15
N GLN A 286 -14.42 14.43 -7.43
CA GLN A 286 -14.09 14.86 -8.80
C GLN A 286 -12.83 14.19 -9.38
N VAL A 287 -11.99 13.52 -8.55
CA VAL A 287 -10.68 12.99 -8.98
C VAL A 287 -10.80 12.08 -10.21
N PHE A 288 -11.82 11.22 -10.24
CA PHE A 288 -12.04 10.23 -11.30
C PHE A 288 -13.37 10.41 -12.05
N GLU A 289 -14.03 11.56 -11.93
CA GLU A 289 -15.33 11.83 -12.59
C GLU A 289 -15.23 11.73 -14.12
N ASP A 290 -14.08 12.11 -14.68
CA ASP A 290 -13.75 12.09 -16.11
C ASP A 290 -13.12 10.77 -16.59
N VAL A 291 -13.01 9.76 -15.71
CA VAL A 291 -12.31 8.50 -16.00
C VAL A 291 -13.30 7.35 -16.09
N ASP A 292 -13.14 6.51 -17.12
CA ASP A 292 -13.95 5.31 -17.28
C ASP A 292 -13.67 4.29 -16.15
N ASP A 293 -14.72 3.60 -15.74
CA ASP A 293 -14.71 2.58 -14.68
C ASP A 293 -13.60 1.53 -14.86
N ASP A 294 -13.25 1.17 -16.09
CA ASP A 294 -12.19 0.21 -16.41
C ASP A 294 -10.77 0.66 -15.98
N PHE A 295 -10.59 1.95 -15.67
CA PHE A 295 -9.31 2.54 -15.26
C PHE A 295 -9.28 3.07 -13.81
N CYS A 296 -10.43 3.18 -13.14
CA CYS A 296 -10.51 3.67 -11.75
C CYS A 296 -11.08 2.65 -10.75
N LYS A 297 -11.90 1.68 -11.19
CA LYS A 297 -12.43 0.63 -10.30
C LYS A 297 -11.44 -0.51 -10.15
N ILE A 298 -10.99 -0.72 -8.91
CA ILE A 298 -10.03 -1.77 -8.54
C ILE A 298 -10.47 -3.16 -9.03
N GLN A 299 -11.76 -3.50 -8.86
CA GLN A 299 -12.29 -4.78 -9.34
C GLN A 299 -12.13 -4.95 -10.86
N ASN A 300 -12.48 -3.93 -11.66
CA ASN A 300 -12.40 -4.00 -13.12
C ASN A 300 -10.94 -4.17 -13.58
N ILE A 301 -10.02 -3.45 -12.95
CA ILE A 301 -8.59 -3.56 -13.22
C ILE A 301 -8.09 -4.98 -12.89
N LEU A 302 -8.46 -5.51 -11.73
CA LEU A 302 -8.08 -6.86 -11.31
C LEU A 302 -8.65 -7.93 -12.24
N LEU A 303 -9.87 -7.76 -12.77
CA LEU A 303 -10.45 -8.66 -13.76
C LEU A 303 -9.64 -8.74 -15.06
N LYS A 304 -9.04 -7.64 -15.53
CA LYS A 304 -8.14 -7.67 -16.71
C LYS A 304 -6.87 -8.47 -16.44
N PHE A 305 -6.29 -8.31 -15.26
CA PHE A 305 -5.12 -9.10 -14.85
C PHE A 305 -5.47 -10.56 -14.59
N GLN A 306 -6.68 -10.84 -14.10
CA GLN A 306 -7.21 -12.19 -13.95
C GLN A 306 -7.38 -12.85 -15.32
N GLU A 307 -7.93 -12.14 -16.31
CA GLU A 307 -8.02 -12.64 -17.69
C GLU A 307 -6.65 -13.00 -18.26
N TRP A 308 -5.62 -12.18 -18.00
CA TRP A 308 -4.25 -12.50 -18.38
C TRP A 308 -3.77 -13.78 -17.68
N ARG A 309 -3.94 -13.85 -16.36
CA ARG A 309 -3.51 -15.01 -15.55
C ARG A 309 -4.17 -16.32 -16.02
N GLU A 310 -5.46 -16.30 -16.35
CA GLU A 310 -6.22 -17.48 -16.79
C GLU A 310 -5.86 -17.91 -18.22
N LYS A 311 -5.69 -16.97 -19.14
CA LYS A 311 -5.40 -17.29 -20.55
C LYS A 311 -3.92 -17.59 -20.80
N PHE A 312 -3.02 -16.91 -20.11
CA PHE A 312 -1.57 -16.99 -20.32
C PHE A 312 -0.79 -16.96 -18.98
N PRO A 313 -0.92 -18.02 -18.15
CA PRO A 313 -0.32 -18.05 -16.81
C PRO A 313 1.21 -17.90 -16.83
N ASP A 314 1.92 -18.60 -17.73
CA ASP A 314 3.38 -18.53 -17.80
C ASP A 314 3.85 -17.10 -18.05
N SER A 315 3.27 -16.40 -19.03
CA SER A 315 3.61 -15.02 -19.33
C SER A 315 3.26 -14.06 -18.19
N TYR A 316 2.17 -14.31 -17.45
CA TYR A 316 1.78 -13.50 -16.30
C TYR A 316 2.82 -13.59 -15.17
N TYR A 317 3.25 -14.82 -14.85
CA TYR A 317 4.23 -15.05 -13.78
C TYR A 317 5.65 -14.63 -14.19
N ASP A 318 6.05 -14.87 -15.44
CA ASP A 318 7.35 -14.45 -15.98
C ASP A 318 7.48 -12.92 -16.05
N ALA A 319 6.36 -12.21 -16.25
CA ALA A 319 6.30 -10.74 -16.21
C ALA A 319 6.17 -10.18 -14.78
N PHE A 320 6.18 -11.04 -13.76
CA PHE A 320 6.08 -10.67 -12.34
C PHE A 320 4.87 -9.79 -12.00
N ILE A 321 3.73 -10.01 -12.67
CA ILE A 321 2.56 -9.12 -12.54
C ILE A 321 2.05 -9.00 -11.11
N GLY A 322 2.06 -10.08 -10.33
CA GLY A 322 1.70 -10.06 -8.90
C GLY A 322 2.53 -9.08 -8.05
N LEU A 323 3.77 -8.77 -8.45
CA LEU A 323 4.60 -7.75 -7.78
C LEU A 323 4.27 -6.31 -8.21
N CYS A 324 3.63 -6.15 -9.37
CA CYS A 324 3.26 -4.87 -9.96
C CYS A 324 1.86 -4.42 -9.52
N ILE A 325 0.92 -5.36 -9.32
CA ILE A 325 -0.46 -5.06 -8.90
C ILE A 325 -0.51 -4.14 -7.67
N PRO A 326 0.21 -4.38 -6.55
CA PRO A 326 0.19 -3.48 -5.40
C PRO A 326 0.58 -2.04 -5.73
N LYS A 327 1.47 -1.84 -6.71
CA LYS A 327 1.91 -0.50 -7.13
C LYS A 327 0.83 0.19 -7.96
N LEU A 328 0.16 -0.54 -8.85
CA LEU A 328 -0.95 -0.03 -9.67
C LEU A 328 -2.18 0.31 -8.81
N LEU A 329 -2.46 -0.50 -7.78
CA LEU A 329 -3.60 -0.24 -6.90
C LEU A 329 -3.34 0.88 -5.88
N ASN A 330 -2.08 1.21 -5.59
CA ASN A 330 -1.75 2.16 -4.52
C ASN A 330 -2.44 3.53 -4.67
N PRO A 331 -2.43 4.21 -5.84
CA PRO A 331 -3.15 5.48 -6.00
C PRO A 331 -4.66 5.34 -5.74
N LEU A 332 -5.29 4.27 -6.24
CA LEU A 332 -6.72 4.04 -6.11
C LEU A 332 -7.13 3.75 -4.66
N ILE A 333 -6.34 2.94 -3.96
CA ILE A 333 -6.55 2.65 -2.55
C ILE A 333 -6.36 3.92 -1.72
N ARG A 334 -5.37 4.75 -2.05
CA ARG A 334 -5.14 6.04 -1.39
C ARG A 334 -6.34 6.97 -1.47
N VAL A 335 -6.98 7.07 -2.64
CA VAL A 335 -8.23 7.83 -2.79
C VAL A 335 -9.31 7.32 -1.83
N GLN A 336 -9.52 6.00 -1.77
CA GLN A 336 -10.50 5.41 -0.84
C GLN A 336 -10.19 5.65 0.64
N LEU A 337 -8.93 5.95 0.98
CA LEU A 337 -8.49 6.22 2.35
C LEU A 337 -8.52 7.71 2.74
N ILE A 338 -8.91 8.60 1.82
CA ILE A 338 -8.95 10.05 2.09
C ILE A 338 -9.93 10.37 3.22
N ASP A 339 -11.16 9.85 3.14
CA ASP A 339 -12.18 10.02 4.21
C ASP A 339 -11.99 9.06 5.39
N TRP A 340 -11.09 8.08 5.27
CA TRP A 340 -10.87 7.11 6.33
C TRP A 340 -10.08 7.72 7.49
N ASN A 341 -10.73 7.77 8.66
CA ASN A 341 -10.10 8.17 9.93
C ASN A 341 -10.17 7.02 10.95
N PRO A 342 -9.03 6.36 11.26
CA PRO A 342 -8.98 5.22 12.17
C PRO A 342 -9.23 5.58 13.65
N LEU A 343 -9.24 6.87 13.99
CA LEU A 343 -9.44 7.36 15.37
C LEU A 343 -10.92 7.63 15.69
N LYS A 344 -11.80 7.68 14.68
CA LYS A 344 -13.25 7.90 14.88
C LYS A 344 -13.95 6.60 15.25
N LEU A 345 -14.74 6.63 16.33
CA LEU A 345 -15.60 5.51 16.70
C LEU A 345 -16.57 5.16 15.56
N GLY A 346 -16.62 3.88 15.18
CA GLY A 346 -17.49 3.41 14.11
C GLY A 346 -16.94 3.65 12.69
N SER A 347 -15.68 4.08 12.54
CA SER A 347 -15.01 4.12 11.24
C SER A 347 -15.03 2.75 10.56
N THR A 348 -15.20 2.72 9.24
CA THR A 348 -15.20 1.50 8.43
C THR A 348 -13.98 0.64 8.72
N GLY A 349 -14.22 -0.65 9.01
CA GLY A 349 -13.15 -1.61 9.21
C GLY A 349 -12.40 -1.88 7.91
N VAL A 350 -11.08 -2.07 7.99
CA VAL A 350 -10.22 -2.29 6.81
C VAL A 350 -10.73 -3.44 5.91
N LYS A 351 -11.19 -4.54 6.53
CA LYS A 351 -11.75 -5.70 5.81
C LYS A 351 -13.07 -5.43 5.08
N GLN A 352 -13.79 -4.38 5.47
CA GLN A 352 -15.09 -4.01 4.89
C GLN A 352 -14.93 -3.07 3.68
N MET A 353 -13.71 -2.59 3.42
CA MET A 353 -13.45 -1.69 2.31
C MET A 353 -13.47 -2.47 0.99
N SER A 354 -14.01 -1.85 -0.07
CA SER A 354 -14.17 -2.48 -1.37
C SER A 354 -12.85 -2.94 -1.98
N TRP A 355 -11.77 -2.17 -1.81
CA TRP A 355 -10.44 -2.57 -2.26
C TRP A 355 -9.94 -3.87 -1.60
N PHE A 356 -10.30 -4.11 -0.34
CA PHE A 356 -9.85 -5.28 0.41
C PHE A 356 -10.53 -6.54 -0.15
N THR A 357 -11.87 -6.49 -0.25
CA THR A 357 -12.67 -7.58 -0.84
C THR A 357 -12.26 -7.86 -2.29
N SER A 358 -12.01 -6.83 -3.10
CA SER A 358 -11.58 -7.00 -4.50
C SER A 358 -10.25 -7.75 -4.61
N ILE A 359 -9.29 -7.46 -3.72
CA ILE A 359 -8.00 -8.15 -3.69
C ILE A 359 -8.16 -9.59 -3.17
N GLU A 360 -8.98 -9.81 -2.15
CA GLU A 360 -9.26 -11.17 -1.65
C GLU A 360 -9.87 -12.05 -2.74
N GLU A 361 -10.91 -11.56 -3.44
CA GLU A 361 -11.53 -12.28 -4.57
C GLU A 361 -10.52 -12.58 -5.69
N PHE A 362 -9.62 -11.65 -5.99
CA PHE A 362 -8.55 -11.86 -6.97
C PHE A 362 -7.52 -12.91 -6.55
N ILE A 363 -7.21 -13.01 -5.25
CA ILE A 363 -6.30 -14.00 -4.70
C ILE A 363 -6.97 -15.38 -4.66
N ASP A 364 -8.23 -15.44 -4.23
CA ASP A 364 -9.00 -16.68 -4.09
C ASP A 364 -9.35 -17.31 -5.45
N SER A 365 -9.50 -16.49 -6.49
CA SER A 365 -9.65 -16.97 -7.87
C SER A 365 -8.37 -17.55 -8.47
N SER A 366 -7.23 -17.52 -7.75
CA SER A 366 -6.03 -18.23 -8.20
C SER A 366 -6.25 -19.74 -8.10
N VAL A 367 -6.23 -20.44 -9.25
CA VAL A 367 -6.48 -21.87 -9.36
C VAL A 367 -5.63 -22.65 -8.34
N GLU A 368 -6.25 -23.60 -7.63
CA GLU A 368 -5.63 -24.49 -6.65
C GLU A 368 -4.55 -25.42 -7.26
N ASP A 369 -3.46 -24.87 -7.79
CA ASP A 369 -2.23 -25.62 -7.98
C ASP A 369 -1.57 -25.78 -6.60
N THR A 370 -2.10 -26.75 -5.86
CA THR A 370 -1.68 -27.29 -4.55
C THR A 370 -0.20 -27.67 -4.43
N LYS A 371 0.65 -27.34 -5.43
CA LYS A 371 2.07 -27.67 -5.48
C LYS A 371 3.03 -26.48 -5.42
N LYS A 372 2.54 -25.22 -5.40
CA LYS A 372 3.42 -24.05 -5.21
C LYS A 372 2.95 -23.19 -4.05
N ASP A 373 3.50 -23.45 -2.86
CA ASP A 373 3.43 -22.57 -1.68
C ASP A 373 4.04 -21.17 -1.91
N ASN A 374 4.50 -20.87 -3.13
CA ASN A 374 5.25 -19.67 -3.49
C ASN A 374 4.54 -18.79 -4.54
N ASN A 375 3.20 -18.87 -4.67
CA ASN A 375 2.45 -17.97 -5.56
C ASN A 375 2.66 -16.51 -5.12
N PRO A 376 3.27 -15.64 -5.96
CA PRO A 376 3.50 -14.23 -5.62
C PRO A 376 2.20 -13.45 -5.40
N ASP A 377 1.08 -13.85 -6.01
CA ASP A 377 -0.21 -13.15 -5.89
C ASP A 377 -0.73 -13.18 -4.44
N LYS A 378 -0.45 -14.25 -3.69
CA LYS A 378 -0.83 -14.35 -2.29
C LYS A 378 -0.13 -13.29 -1.41
N LYS A 379 0.96 -12.66 -1.89
CA LYS A 379 1.65 -11.54 -1.21
C LYS A 379 1.05 -10.17 -1.51
N ILE A 380 0.10 -10.06 -2.46
CA ILE A 380 -0.45 -8.77 -2.90
C ILE A 380 -1.07 -8.03 -1.72
N LEU A 381 -1.96 -8.68 -0.98
CA LEU A 381 -2.65 -8.08 0.16
C LEU A 381 -1.66 -7.61 1.24
N SER A 382 -0.72 -8.47 1.64
CA SER A 382 0.34 -8.12 2.60
C SER A 382 1.20 -6.95 2.11
N THR A 383 1.50 -6.88 0.82
CA THR A 383 2.28 -5.78 0.23
C THR A 383 1.49 -4.47 0.27
N VAL A 384 0.20 -4.49 -0.09
CA VAL A 384 -0.68 -3.32 -0.01
C VAL A 384 -0.79 -2.80 1.41
N ILE A 385 -0.99 -3.68 2.40
CA ILE A 385 -1.07 -3.29 3.80
C ILE A 385 0.26 -2.66 4.26
N ASN A 386 1.40 -3.30 3.97
CA ASN A 386 2.73 -2.80 4.36
C ASN A 386 3.12 -1.47 3.69
N LYS A 387 2.67 -1.23 2.45
CA LYS A 387 3.08 -0.07 1.64
C LYS A 387 2.09 1.07 1.61
N THR A 388 0.83 0.83 1.99
CA THR A 388 -0.25 1.82 1.89
C THR A 388 -0.93 2.05 3.24
N ILE A 389 -1.37 0.99 3.91
CA ILE A 389 -2.16 1.10 5.14
C ILE A 389 -1.28 1.42 6.35
N ILE A 390 -0.17 0.71 6.54
CA ILE A 390 0.74 0.96 7.67
C ILE A 390 1.29 2.38 7.64
N PRO A 391 1.84 2.91 6.53
CA PRO A 391 2.31 4.30 6.49
C PRO A 391 1.22 5.30 6.88
N ARG A 392 0.00 5.15 6.33
CA ARG A 392 -1.13 6.00 6.69
C ARG A 392 -1.46 5.95 8.18
N LEU A 393 -1.50 4.75 8.77
CA LEU A 393 -1.72 4.60 10.22
C LEU A 393 -0.60 5.22 11.05
N THR A 394 0.66 5.04 10.65
CA THR A 394 1.80 5.65 11.31
C THR A 394 1.66 7.17 11.33
N ASP A 395 1.26 7.80 10.22
CA ASP A 395 1.01 9.25 10.18
C ASP A 395 -0.08 9.69 11.17
N PHE A 396 -1.16 8.91 11.31
CA PHE A 396 -2.18 9.17 12.33
C PHE A 396 -1.60 9.06 13.75
N ILE A 397 -0.78 8.05 14.01
CA ILE A 397 -0.19 7.78 15.33
C ILE A 397 0.82 8.85 15.75
N GLU A 398 1.61 9.37 14.81
CA GLU A 398 2.67 10.35 15.08
C GLU A 398 2.13 11.77 15.24
N PHE A 399 1.10 12.12 14.46
CA PHE A 399 0.71 13.51 14.30
C PHE A 399 -0.71 13.83 14.78
N ILE A 400 -1.63 12.86 14.85
CA ILE A 400 -3.06 13.12 15.06
C ILE A 400 -3.58 12.45 16.35
N TRP A 401 -3.13 11.24 16.65
CA TRP A 401 -3.60 10.46 17.79
C TRP A 401 -3.23 11.09 19.12
N ASP A 402 -4.23 11.20 19.99
CA ASP A 402 -4.06 11.62 21.37
C ASP A 402 -4.16 10.41 22.34
N PRO A 403 -3.07 10.00 23.00
CA PRO A 403 -3.07 8.90 23.97
C PRO A 403 -4.00 9.11 25.17
N LEU A 404 -4.34 10.35 25.52
CA LEU A 404 -5.30 10.66 26.59
C LEU A 404 -6.76 10.43 26.15
N SER A 405 -7.04 10.32 24.85
CA SER A 405 -8.39 10.09 24.35
C SER A 405 -8.72 8.58 24.30
N THR A 406 -9.60 8.12 25.20
CA THR A 406 -9.98 6.69 25.28
C THR A 406 -10.75 6.23 24.04
N SER A 407 -11.58 7.10 23.46
CA SER A 407 -12.31 6.89 22.20
C SER A 407 -11.35 6.63 21.04
N GLN A 408 -10.37 7.52 20.86
CA GLN A 408 -9.36 7.39 19.81
C GLN A 408 -8.50 6.14 20.02
N THR A 409 -7.99 5.94 21.25
CA THR A 409 -7.15 4.78 21.59
C THR A 409 -7.87 3.46 21.35
N THR A 410 -9.14 3.34 21.74
CA THR A 410 -9.92 2.09 21.54
C THR A 410 -10.18 1.82 20.06
N SER A 411 -10.53 2.86 19.30
CA SER A 411 -10.73 2.76 17.85
C SER A 411 -9.44 2.32 17.14
N LEU A 412 -8.33 2.98 17.47
CA LEU A 412 -7.02 2.68 16.90
C LEU A 412 -6.56 1.24 17.18
N ILE A 413 -6.71 0.78 18.42
CA ILE A 413 -6.40 -0.61 18.82
C ILE A 413 -7.19 -1.61 17.96
N THR A 414 -8.46 -1.31 17.67
CA THR A 414 -9.32 -2.18 16.87
C THR A 414 -8.76 -2.35 15.46
N HIS A 415 -8.37 -1.26 14.78
CA HIS A 415 -7.78 -1.32 13.44
C HIS A 415 -6.39 -1.94 13.44
N CYS A 416 -5.54 -1.58 14.41
CA CYS A 416 -4.21 -2.17 14.54
C CYS A 416 -4.30 -3.69 14.75
N ARG A 417 -5.25 -4.18 15.54
CA ARG A 417 -5.44 -5.62 15.75
C ARG A 417 -5.75 -6.34 14.43
N VAL A 418 -6.74 -5.84 13.68
CA VAL A 418 -7.13 -6.42 12.38
C VAL A 418 -5.93 -6.49 11.43
N ILE A 419 -5.15 -5.41 11.32
CA ILE A 419 -3.98 -5.34 10.43
C ILE A 419 -2.88 -6.29 10.88
N LEU A 420 -2.62 -6.37 12.19
CA LEU A 420 -1.58 -7.23 12.74
C LEU A 420 -1.94 -8.72 12.67
N GLU A 421 -3.23 -9.05 12.77
CA GLU A 421 -3.76 -10.40 12.51
C GLU A 421 -3.52 -10.79 11.04
N GLU A 422 -3.87 -9.92 10.09
CA GLU A 422 -3.64 -10.15 8.65
C GLU A 422 -2.14 -10.24 8.28
N HIS A 423 -1.27 -9.59 9.05
CA HIS A 423 0.17 -9.80 8.89
C HIS A 423 0.66 -11.15 9.43
N SER A 424 0.00 -11.71 10.45
CA SER A 424 0.43 -12.95 11.10
C SER A 424 0.06 -14.20 10.31
N THR A 425 -0.98 -14.15 9.48
CA THR A 425 -1.38 -15.22 8.55
C THR A 425 -0.32 -15.44 7.48
N TRP A 426 0.40 -14.39 7.10
CA TRP A 426 1.49 -14.43 6.12
C TRP A 426 2.84 -14.79 6.78
N LYS A 427 3.01 -16.07 7.14
CA LYS A 427 4.26 -16.61 7.72
C LYS A 427 5.47 -16.27 6.84
N ASN A 428 6.40 -15.44 7.35
CA ASN A 428 7.87 -15.59 7.27
C ASN A 428 8.69 -14.29 7.29
N GLU A 429 8.10 -13.10 7.37
CA GLU A 429 8.88 -11.88 7.60
C GLU A 429 8.26 -11.07 8.74
N VAL A 430 9.02 -10.87 9.82
CA VAL A 430 8.76 -9.76 10.75
C VAL A 430 8.94 -8.50 9.91
N SER A 431 7.84 -7.98 9.35
CA SER A 431 7.95 -6.83 8.46
C SER A 431 8.49 -5.65 9.27
N LYS A 432 9.56 -5.03 8.75
CA LYS A 432 10.12 -3.80 9.33
C LYS A 432 9.01 -2.76 9.57
N SER A 433 8.04 -2.68 8.66
CA SER A 433 6.83 -1.85 8.76
C SER A 433 6.03 -2.10 10.04
N LYS A 434 5.80 -3.37 10.44
CA LYS A 434 5.11 -3.69 11.71
C LYS A 434 5.91 -3.19 12.91
N GLN A 435 7.22 -3.41 12.91
CA GLN A 435 8.07 -2.95 14.01
C GLN A 435 8.09 -1.42 14.12
N ASP A 436 8.13 -0.73 12.98
CA ASP A 436 8.12 0.72 12.93
C ASP A 436 6.78 1.29 13.40
N LEU A 437 5.65 0.65 13.05
CA LEU A 437 4.32 0.98 13.59
C LEU A 437 4.26 0.86 15.11
N LEU A 438 4.71 -0.27 15.67
CA LEU A 438 4.70 -0.48 17.13
C LEU A 438 5.62 0.50 17.86
N LYS A 439 6.78 0.82 17.27
CA LYS A 439 7.69 1.84 17.81
C LYS A 439 7.05 3.23 17.83
N SER A 440 6.34 3.58 16.77
CA SER A 440 5.62 4.86 16.67
C SER A 440 4.59 5.01 17.78
N ILE A 441 3.78 3.96 18.03
CA ILE A 441 2.81 3.91 19.14
C ILE A 441 3.51 4.13 20.49
N VAL A 442 4.59 3.39 20.75
CA VAL A 442 5.37 3.50 21.99
C VAL A 442 5.99 4.89 22.15
N SER A 443 6.45 5.50 21.05
CA SER A 443 7.01 6.85 21.05
C SER A 443 5.95 7.90 21.43
N SER A 444 4.77 7.83 20.81
CA SER A 444 3.66 8.75 21.13
C SER A 444 3.18 8.62 22.58
N MET A 445 3.14 7.40 23.13
CA MET A 445 2.85 7.17 24.55
C MET A 445 3.91 7.79 25.48
N LYS A 446 5.20 7.61 25.16
CA LYS A 446 6.29 8.20 25.95
C LYS A 446 6.19 9.72 25.97
N LYS A 447 5.95 10.32 24.80
CA LYS A 447 5.74 11.76 24.67
C LYS A 447 4.57 12.25 25.52
N ALA A 448 3.42 11.57 25.47
CA ALA A 448 2.26 11.93 26.31
C ALA A 448 2.54 11.80 27.82
N ILE A 449 3.31 10.79 28.24
CA ILE A 449 3.72 10.67 29.65
C ILE A 449 4.64 11.84 30.07
N GLU A 450 5.56 12.25 29.19
CA GLU A 450 6.55 13.29 29.49
C GLU A 450 5.96 14.70 29.43
N ASP A 451 5.12 14.98 28.43
CA ASP A 451 4.63 16.32 28.13
C ASP A 451 3.30 16.65 28.84
N ASP A 452 2.41 15.66 29.05
CA ASP A 452 1.02 15.92 29.46
C ASP A 452 0.69 15.46 30.90
N VAL A 453 1.57 14.71 31.57
CA VAL A 453 1.32 14.24 32.95
C VAL A 453 1.89 15.20 33.97
N PHE A 454 1.01 15.87 34.71
CA PHE A 454 1.39 16.76 35.81
C PHE A 454 0.42 16.63 36.98
N ILE A 455 0.86 16.05 38.10
CA ILE A 455 0.08 15.98 39.34
C ILE A 455 0.77 16.87 40.40
N PRO A 456 0.18 18.01 40.79
CA PRO A 456 0.76 18.87 41.81
C PRO A 456 0.67 18.23 43.20
N LEU A 457 1.69 18.47 44.03
CA LEU A 457 1.70 18.07 45.43
C LEU A 457 1.48 19.30 46.31
N TYR A 458 0.36 19.35 47.02
CA TYR A 458 0.07 20.41 47.99
C TYR A 458 0.15 19.91 49.43
N PRO A 459 0.39 20.79 50.41
CA PRO A 459 0.29 20.44 51.83
C PRO A 459 -1.10 19.89 52.17
N LYS A 460 -1.16 18.92 53.10
CA LYS A 460 -2.42 18.27 53.50
C LYS A 460 -3.47 19.28 53.99
N SER A 461 -3.05 20.29 54.75
CA SER A 461 -3.91 21.38 55.23
C SER A 461 -4.63 22.15 54.13
N THR A 462 -4.05 22.24 52.93
CA THR A 462 -4.64 22.94 51.78
C THR A 462 -5.67 22.08 51.04
N ILE A 463 -5.59 20.75 51.16
CA ILE A 463 -6.43 19.77 50.46
C ILE A 463 -7.52 19.19 51.38
N GLU A 464 -7.46 19.42 52.69
CA GLU A 464 -8.46 18.97 53.67
C GLU A 464 -9.89 19.38 53.27
N ASP A 465 -10.07 20.61 52.79
CA ASP A 465 -11.31 21.02 52.16
C ASP A 465 -11.38 20.49 50.72
N LYS A 466 -12.18 19.43 50.52
CA LYS A 466 -12.47 18.84 49.20
C LYS A 466 -13.14 19.82 48.23
N THR A 467 -13.70 20.92 48.72
CA THR A 467 -14.32 21.95 47.87
C THR A 467 -13.33 22.99 47.37
N SER A 468 -12.10 22.99 47.93
CA SER A 468 -11.04 23.93 47.56
C SER A 468 -10.60 23.77 46.11
N ALA A 469 -10.14 24.87 45.51
CA ALA A 469 -9.64 24.86 44.14
C ALA A 469 -8.39 23.95 43.98
N TYR A 470 -7.55 23.89 45.02
CA TYR A 470 -6.36 23.02 45.06
C TYR A 470 -6.72 21.54 45.05
N SER A 471 -7.69 21.13 45.89
CA SER A 471 -8.17 19.74 45.93
C SER A 471 -8.77 19.32 44.59
N LYS A 472 -9.68 20.14 44.05
CA LYS A 472 -10.34 19.86 42.75
C LYS A 472 -9.33 19.74 41.60
N PHE A 473 -8.32 20.61 41.56
CA PHE A 473 -7.30 20.56 40.51
C PHE A 473 -6.42 19.32 40.63
N GLN A 474 -5.93 19.01 41.85
CA GLN A 474 -5.11 17.83 42.09
C GLN A 474 -5.87 16.53 41.73
N GLU A 475 -7.14 16.43 42.13
CA GLU A 475 -8.01 15.30 41.78
C GLU A 475 -8.13 15.13 40.27
N ARG A 476 -8.42 16.21 39.53
CA ARG A 476 -8.51 16.17 38.07
C ARG A 476 -7.23 15.66 37.43
N GLN A 477 -6.08 16.13 37.90
CA GLN A 477 -4.80 15.71 37.37
C GLN A 477 -4.51 14.22 37.69
N PHE A 478 -4.86 13.76 38.89
CA PHE A 478 -4.75 12.36 39.25
C PHE A 478 -5.60 11.47 38.34
N TRP A 479 -6.88 11.81 38.15
CA TRP A 479 -7.79 11.03 37.31
C TRP A 479 -7.42 11.08 35.82
N SER A 480 -6.87 12.20 35.34
CA SER A 480 -6.31 12.30 33.98
C SER A 480 -5.11 11.38 33.80
N ALA A 481 -4.16 11.38 34.75
CA ALA A 481 -3.00 10.49 34.72
C ALA A 481 -3.41 9.01 34.82
N LEU A 482 -4.40 8.68 35.66
CA LEU A 482 -4.94 7.33 35.76
C LEU A 482 -5.65 6.90 34.47
N LYS A 483 -6.34 7.83 33.80
CA LYS A 483 -6.94 7.56 32.50
C LYS A 483 -5.88 7.23 31.44
N LEU A 484 -4.79 8.00 31.38
CA LEU A 484 -3.66 7.69 30.50
C LEU A 484 -3.07 6.31 30.82
N PHE A 485 -2.94 5.98 32.12
CA PHE A 485 -2.49 4.66 32.56
C PHE A 485 -3.38 3.55 32.02
N CYS A 486 -4.70 3.65 32.20
CA CYS A 486 -5.62 2.66 31.66
C CYS A 486 -5.55 2.61 30.13
N ASN A 487 -5.50 3.75 29.43
CA ASN A 487 -5.37 3.80 27.97
C ASN A 487 -4.10 3.10 27.46
N ILE A 488 -2.95 3.26 28.15
CA ILE A 488 -1.70 2.57 27.80
C ILE A 488 -1.87 1.06 27.98
N LEU A 489 -2.49 0.61 29.07
CA LEU A 489 -2.69 -0.81 29.36
C LEU A 489 -3.71 -1.50 28.43
N LEU A 490 -4.60 -0.75 27.77
CA LEU A 490 -5.49 -1.30 26.73
C LEU A 490 -4.73 -1.94 25.56
N TRP A 491 -3.47 -1.56 25.34
CA TRP A 491 -2.62 -2.13 24.29
C TRP A 491 -2.06 -3.51 24.62
N ASN A 492 -2.41 -4.07 25.78
CA ASN A 492 -2.13 -5.45 26.15
C ASN A 492 -2.57 -6.43 25.03
N GLY A 493 -1.67 -7.35 24.68
CA GLY A 493 -1.86 -8.30 23.60
C GLY A 493 -1.40 -7.82 22.20
N LEU A 494 -1.21 -6.50 22.00
CA LEU A 494 -0.59 -5.96 20.78
C LEU A 494 0.88 -5.55 21.00
N LEU A 495 1.16 -4.90 22.13
CA LEU A 495 2.51 -4.51 22.52
C LEU A 495 3.17 -5.57 23.43
N PRO A 496 4.51 -5.68 23.44
CA PRO A 496 5.22 -6.55 24.38
C PRO A 496 4.96 -6.16 25.83
N ASP A 497 4.74 -7.16 26.69
CA ASP A 497 4.44 -6.96 28.11
C ASP A 497 5.51 -6.13 28.84
N ASP A 498 6.79 -6.37 28.54
CA ASP A 498 7.89 -5.63 29.19
C ASP A 498 7.85 -4.13 28.87
N THR A 499 7.47 -3.78 27.63
CA THR A 499 7.29 -2.38 27.22
C THR A 499 6.10 -1.73 27.93
N LEU A 500 4.97 -2.44 28.02
CA LEU A 500 3.79 -1.94 28.75
C LEU A 500 4.07 -1.80 30.25
N LYS A 501 4.81 -2.74 30.85
CA LYS A 501 5.24 -2.65 32.25
C LYS A 501 6.18 -1.46 32.48
N GLU A 502 7.13 -1.21 31.57
CA GLU A 502 8.01 -0.04 31.65
C GLU A 502 7.22 1.27 31.60
N LEU A 503 6.32 1.42 30.63
CA LEU A 503 5.54 2.65 30.43
C LEU A 503 4.49 2.85 31.53
N GLY A 504 3.62 1.86 31.72
CA GLY A 504 2.50 1.94 32.66
C GLY A 504 2.96 1.88 34.11
N LEU A 505 3.73 0.85 34.48
CA LEU A 505 4.09 0.63 35.89
C LEU A 505 5.30 1.48 36.31
N GLY A 506 6.35 1.48 35.49
CA GLY A 506 7.58 2.22 35.78
C GLY A 506 7.40 3.73 35.67
N LYS A 507 7.05 4.21 34.46
CA LYS A 507 7.05 5.64 34.13
C LYS A 507 5.81 6.40 34.58
N LEU A 508 4.68 5.73 34.78
CA LEU A 508 3.42 6.41 35.14
C LEU A 508 2.96 6.09 36.57
N LEU A 509 2.75 4.82 36.91
CA LEU A 509 2.30 4.40 38.24
C LEU A 509 3.32 4.79 39.32
N ASN A 510 4.55 4.28 39.23
CA ASN A 510 5.57 4.49 40.26
C ASN A 510 6.06 5.94 40.34
N ARG A 511 6.15 6.62 39.20
CA ARG A 511 6.68 8.00 39.13
C ARG A 511 5.66 9.08 39.47
N TYR A 512 4.37 8.87 39.20
CA TYR A 512 3.35 9.92 39.39
C TYR A 512 2.21 9.47 40.32
N LEU A 513 1.53 8.38 40.00
CA LEU A 513 0.30 7.98 40.72
C LEU A 513 0.58 7.58 42.18
N ILE A 514 1.59 6.75 42.44
CA ILE A 514 1.95 6.35 43.82
C ILE A 514 2.43 7.55 44.62
N ILE A 515 3.24 8.43 44.03
CA ILE A 515 3.70 9.65 44.70
C ILE A 515 2.50 10.52 45.10
N ALA A 516 1.51 10.69 44.22
CA ALA A 516 0.29 11.41 44.55
C ALA A 516 -0.51 10.75 45.69
N LEU A 517 -0.64 9.42 45.66
CA LEU A 517 -1.35 8.66 46.71
C LEU A 517 -0.66 8.76 48.08
N LEU A 518 0.68 8.75 48.13
CA LEU A 518 1.45 8.92 49.38
C LEU A 518 1.20 10.28 50.06
N HIS A 519 0.90 11.31 49.27
CA HIS A 519 0.64 12.66 49.76
C HIS A 519 -0.86 12.94 50.00
N ALA A 520 -1.74 12.02 49.61
CA ALA A 520 -3.17 12.15 49.80
C ALA A 520 -3.57 12.01 51.29
N ILE A 521 -4.78 12.49 51.61
CA ILE A 521 -5.37 12.32 52.93
C ILE A 521 -5.90 10.86 53.02
N PRO A 522 -5.49 10.07 54.03
CA PRO A 522 -5.97 8.70 54.18
C PRO A 522 -7.50 8.66 54.29
N GLY A 523 -8.13 7.76 53.53
CA GLY A 523 -9.56 7.51 53.61
C GLY A 523 -10.08 6.66 52.44
N PRO A 524 -11.42 6.49 52.33
CA PRO A 524 -12.04 5.60 51.34
C PRO A 524 -11.76 6.00 49.89
N ASP A 525 -11.50 7.29 49.63
CA ASP A 525 -11.20 7.80 48.30
C ASP A 525 -9.84 7.28 47.76
N VAL A 526 -8.83 7.18 48.64
CA VAL A 526 -7.52 6.61 48.29
C VAL A 526 -7.67 5.14 47.90
N VAL A 527 -8.48 4.40 48.66
CA VAL A 527 -8.75 2.97 48.41
C VAL A 527 -9.50 2.79 47.09
N LYS A 528 -10.48 3.66 46.80
CA LYS A 528 -11.17 3.68 45.50
C LYS A 528 -10.19 3.91 44.35
N LYS A 529 -9.25 4.84 44.47
CA LYS A 529 -8.20 5.07 43.46
C LYS A 529 -7.30 3.85 43.26
N CYS A 530 -6.90 3.20 44.36
CA CYS A 530 -6.14 1.94 44.31
C CYS A 530 -6.92 0.82 43.63
N SER A 531 -8.21 0.68 43.93
CA SER A 531 -9.10 -0.30 43.30
C SER A 531 -9.21 -0.06 41.79
N GLN A 532 -9.30 1.20 41.35
CA GLN A 532 -9.29 1.56 39.92
C GLN A 532 -7.94 1.28 39.23
N ILE A 533 -6.80 1.54 39.89
CA ILE A 533 -5.48 1.15 39.39
C ILE A 533 -5.42 -0.36 39.17
N ALA A 534 -5.82 -1.13 40.19
CA ALA A 534 -5.82 -2.59 40.12
C ALA A 534 -6.81 -3.13 39.08
N ALA A 535 -7.93 -2.43 38.85
CA ALA A 535 -8.91 -2.78 37.82
C ALA A 535 -8.36 -2.70 36.39
N CYS A 536 -7.45 -1.77 36.12
CA CYS A 536 -6.86 -1.60 34.78
C CYS A 536 -5.72 -2.57 34.45
N LEU A 537 -5.25 -3.37 35.42
CA LEU A 537 -4.11 -4.27 35.21
C LEU A 537 -4.51 -5.53 34.40
N PRO A 538 -3.70 -5.92 33.39
CA PRO A 538 -3.92 -7.17 32.66
C PRO A 538 -3.80 -8.41 33.56
N GLU A 539 -4.84 -9.25 33.57
CA GLU A 539 -4.87 -10.51 34.35
C GLU A 539 -3.73 -11.45 33.96
N LYS A 540 -3.38 -11.48 32.66
CA LYS A 540 -2.29 -12.29 32.09
C LYS A 540 -0.93 -12.10 32.78
N TRP A 541 -0.68 -10.93 33.36
CA TRP A 541 0.57 -10.67 34.07
C TRP A 541 0.69 -11.43 35.39
N PHE A 542 -0.42 -11.99 35.87
CA PHE A 542 -0.58 -12.62 37.18
C PHE A 542 -1.05 -14.08 37.09
N GLU A 543 -1.06 -14.67 35.88
CA GLU A 543 -1.56 -16.03 35.64
C GLU A 543 -0.64 -17.14 36.17
N ASN A 544 0.64 -16.86 36.49
CA ASN A 544 1.57 -17.90 36.93
C ASN A 544 1.21 -18.41 38.36
N PRO A 545 0.71 -19.65 38.50
CA PRO A 545 0.23 -20.16 39.79
C PRO A 545 1.36 -20.45 40.78
N ALA A 546 2.62 -20.48 40.34
CA ALA A 546 3.79 -20.65 41.21
C ALA A 546 4.24 -19.32 41.86
N MET A 547 3.79 -18.16 41.34
CA MET A 547 4.06 -16.87 41.94
C MET A 547 3.12 -16.64 43.13
N ARG A 548 3.63 -16.88 44.35
CA ARG A 548 3.02 -16.33 45.58
C ARG A 548 3.34 -14.84 45.80
N THR A 549 4.27 -14.32 45.01
CA THR A 549 4.74 -12.93 45.02
C THR A 549 4.36 -12.26 43.70
N SER A 550 3.82 -11.05 43.79
CA SER A 550 3.52 -10.19 42.65
C SER A 550 4.77 -9.86 41.80
N ILE A 551 4.56 -9.25 40.64
CA ILE A 551 5.64 -8.78 39.75
C ILE A 551 6.49 -7.69 40.44
N PRO A 552 7.81 -7.62 40.18
CA PRO A 552 8.72 -6.70 40.90
C PRO A 552 8.34 -5.22 40.79
N GLN A 553 7.75 -4.80 39.66
CA GLN A 553 7.35 -3.41 39.43
C GLN A 553 6.21 -2.95 40.35
N MET A 554 5.48 -3.89 40.98
CA MET A 554 4.37 -3.63 41.90
C MET A 554 4.80 -3.42 43.35
N GLU A 555 6.07 -3.63 43.69
CA GLU A 555 6.55 -3.60 45.07
C GLU A 555 6.19 -2.28 45.80
N HIS A 556 6.42 -1.13 45.16
CA HIS A 556 6.06 0.17 45.74
C HIS A 556 4.55 0.32 45.97
N PHE A 557 3.73 -0.25 45.10
CA PHE A 557 2.28 -0.22 45.24
C PHE A 557 1.81 -1.13 46.37
N ILE A 558 2.41 -2.32 46.51
CA ILE A 558 2.14 -3.25 47.60
C ILE A 558 2.53 -2.64 48.95
N GLN A 559 3.70 -2.03 49.05
CA GLN A 559 4.15 -1.34 50.26
C GLN A 559 3.20 -0.20 50.64
N PHE A 560 2.73 0.58 49.67
CA PHE A 560 1.73 1.62 49.89
C PHE A 560 0.41 1.06 50.42
N LEU A 561 -0.09 -0.03 49.85
CA LEU A 561 -1.32 -0.70 50.28
C LEU A 561 -1.19 -1.22 51.71
N LEU A 562 -0.08 -1.86 52.06
CA LEU A 562 0.20 -2.34 53.42
C LEU A 562 0.23 -1.17 54.42
N GLN A 563 0.96 -0.10 54.10
CA GLN A 563 1.03 1.08 54.96
C GLN A 563 -0.37 1.71 55.16
N SER A 564 -1.18 1.74 54.11
CA SER A 564 -2.56 2.24 54.18
C SER A 564 -3.44 1.34 55.04
N ALA A 565 -3.35 0.02 54.89
CA ALA A 565 -4.09 -0.95 55.70
C ALA A 565 -3.77 -0.83 57.19
N HIS A 566 -2.49 -0.77 57.58
CA HIS A 566 -2.09 -0.60 58.98
C HIS A 566 -2.54 0.75 59.59
N ASN A 567 -2.61 1.80 58.76
CA ASN A 567 -3.17 3.08 59.20
C ASN A 567 -4.69 3.00 59.39
N PHE A 568 -5.38 2.21 58.55
CA PHE A 568 -6.83 2.08 58.59
C PHE A 568 -7.34 1.13 59.67
N SER A 569 -6.61 0.05 59.99
CA SER A 569 -6.97 -0.89 61.06
C SER A 569 -7.07 -0.24 62.45
N ARG A 570 -6.41 0.90 62.64
CA ARG A 570 -6.44 1.71 63.88
C ARG A 570 -7.44 2.88 63.83
N SER A 571 -8.28 2.96 62.80
CA SER A 571 -9.16 4.10 62.52
C SER A 571 -10.61 3.67 62.24
N GLU A 572 -11.49 4.62 61.96
CA GLU A 572 -12.89 4.36 61.56
C GLU A 572 -13.02 3.65 60.20
N PHE A 573 -11.92 3.49 59.44
CA PHE A 573 -11.87 2.93 58.09
C PHE A 573 -11.56 1.41 58.06
N SER A 574 -12.06 0.64 59.02
CA SER A 574 -11.77 -0.81 59.10
C SER A 574 -12.35 -1.62 57.93
N ASN A 575 -13.42 -1.13 57.27
CA ASN A 575 -14.03 -1.80 56.12
C ASN A 575 -13.15 -1.69 54.86
N GLU A 576 -12.37 -0.61 54.75
CA GLU A 576 -11.46 -0.33 53.66
C GLU A 576 -10.28 -1.29 53.61
N VAL A 577 -9.90 -1.86 54.77
CA VAL A 577 -8.86 -2.90 54.85
C VAL A 577 -9.26 -4.14 54.03
N LYS A 578 -10.54 -4.51 54.02
CA LYS A 578 -11.03 -5.64 53.21
C LYS A 578 -10.82 -5.39 51.71
N GLU A 579 -11.13 -4.18 51.26
CA GLU A 579 -10.92 -3.78 49.85
C GLU A 579 -9.42 -3.80 49.49
N ILE A 580 -8.55 -3.36 50.41
CA ILE A 580 -7.09 -3.45 50.21
C ILE A 580 -6.64 -4.91 50.09
N ILE A 581 -7.18 -5.82 50.92
CA ILE A 581 -6.87 -7.25 50.82
C ILE A 581 -7.33 -7.82 49.47
N LEU A 582 -8.53 -7.46 49.00
CA LEU A 582 -9.02 -7.86 47.67
C LEU A 582 -8.10 -7.36 46.55
N ILE A 583 -7.61 -6.12 46.66
CA ILE A 583 -6.62 -5.57 45.70
C ILE A 583 -5.32 -6.38 45.74
N LEU A 584 -4.78 -6.69 46.92
CA LEU A 584 -3.55 -7.49 47.07
C LEU A 584 -3.71 -8.91 46.49
N MET A 585 -4.87 -9.53 46.70
CA MET A 585 -5.20 -10.83 46.10
C MET A 585 -5.26 -10.75 44.57
N LYS A 586 -5.88 -9.71 44.01
CA LYS A 586 -5.97 -9.48 42.56
C LYS A 586 -4.59 -9.36 41.90
N ILE A 587 -3.65 -8.67 42.54
CA ILE A 587 -2.28 -8.52 42.04
C ILE A 587 -1.33 -9.66 42.49
N LYS A 588 -1.87 -10.76 43.04
CA LYS A 588 -1.11 -11.93 43.51
C LYS A 588 -0.02 -11.63 44.55
N ALA A 589 -0.23 -10.62 45.38
CA ALA A 589 0.56 -10.38 46.59
C ALA A 589 0.01 -11.22 47.75
N LEU A 590 -0.02 -12.55 47.58
CA LEU A 590 -0.74 -13.47 48.47
C LEU A 590 -0.14 -13.52 49.87
N ASN A 591 1.19 -13.54 49.98
CA ASN A 591 1.87 -13.55 51.29
C ASN A 591 1.51 -12.30 52.12
N GLN A 592 1.45 -11.14 51.46
CA GLN A 592 1.10 -9.86 52.09
C GLN A 592 -0.39 -9.80 52.48
N ALA A 593 -1.27 -10.35 51.64
CA ALA A 593 -2.70 -10.46 51.92
C ALA A 593 -2.96 -11.41 53.11
N GLU A 594 -2.33 -12.59 53.14
CA GLU A 594 -2.44 -13.55 54.25
C GLU A 594 -2.00 -12.94 55.58
N SER A 595 -0.86 -12.23 55.59
CA SER A 595 -0.36 -11.53 56.78
C SER A 595 -1.38 -10.51 57.33
N LEU A 596 -2.03 -9.72 56.48
CA LEU A 596 -3.05 -8.75 56.91
C LEU A 596 -4.33 -9.44 57.43
N ILE A 597 -4.73 -10.55 56.81
CA ILE A 597 -5.91 -11.32 57.26
C ILE A 597 -5.68 -11.90 58.66
N GLU A 598 -4.47 -12.42 58.92
CA GLU A 598 -4.09 -12.96 60.22
C GLU A 598 -4.03 -11.87 61.30
N GLU A 599 -3.47 -10.70 60.97
CA GLU A 599 -3.34 -9.55 61.89
C GLU A 599 -4.69 -8.91 62.26
N ASP A 600 -5.62 -8.78 61.31
CA ASP A 600 -6.92 -8.11 61.54
C ASP A 600 -8.08 -9.09 61.86
N HIS A 601 -7.77 -10.38 62.09
CA HIS A 601 -8.74 -11.43 62.46
C HIS A 601 -9.96 -11.54 61.52
N LEU A 602 -9.75 -11.39 60.22
CA LEU A 602 -10.81 -11.41 59.21
C LEU A 602 -11.14 -12.85 58.75
N ASP A 603 -12.42 -13.13 58.47
CA ASP A 603 -12.84 -14.49 58.06
C ASP A 603 -12.48 -14.78 56.60
N LEU A 604 -11.50 -15.67 56.40
CA LEU A 604 -10.89 -16.04 55.12
C LEU A 604 -11.91 -16.62 54.11
N LYS A 605 -13.00 -17.22 54.60
CA LYS A 605 -14.03 -17.87 53.76
C LYS A 605 -14.96 -16.90 53.04
N SER A 606 -15.13 -15.66 53.52
CA SER A 606 -15.96 -14.66 52.84
C SER A 606 -15.22 -13.94 51.71
N LEU A 607 -13.90 -13.68 51.85
CA LEU A 607 -13.11 -12.97 50.84
C LEU A 607 -12.77 -13.82 49.59
N ILE A 608 -12.54 -15.14 49.75
CA ILE A 608 -12.20 -16.03 48.63
C ILE A 608 -13.38 -16.24 47.66
N LYS A 609 -14.62 -15.95 48.06
CA LYS A 609 -15.79 -16.05 47.17
C LYS A 609 -15.95 -14.84 46.23
N GLU A 610 -15.25 -13.73 46.48
CA GLU A 610 -15.37 -12.48 45.73
C GLU A 610 -14.19 -12.22 44.77
N VAL A 611 -13.13 -13.03 44.85
CA VAL A 611 -11.95 -13.06 43.95
C VAL A 611 -12.13 -14.13 42.89
#